data_AF-A0A9P0QJM7-F1
#
_entry.id   AF-A0A9P0QJM7-F1
#
_cell.length_a   1.000
_cell.length_b   1.000
_cell.length_c   1.000
_cell.angle_alpha   90.00
_cell.angle_beta   90.00
_cell.angle_gamma   90.00
#
_symmetry.space_group_name_H-M   'P 1'
#
loop_
_entity.id
_entity.type
_entity.pdbx_description
1 polymer ?
#
loop_
_entity_poly.entity_id
_entity_poly.type
_entity_poly.pdbx_seq_one_letter_code
_entity_poly.pdbx_strand_id
1 'polypeptide(L)' 'MINIPPELIQPGLFANTLGLKLPPVTCVIWDKRDSFDCIVILDYDTTKFTYGLSKLH' A
#
# COMPACT_ATOMS: atom_id res chain seq x y z
N MET A 1 -8.46 -7.94 1.23
CA MET A 1 -8.34 -6.68 0.45
C MET A 1 -8.48 -5.53 1.43
N ILE A 2 -7.58 -4.55 1.39
CA ILE A 2 -7.65 -3.34 2.22
C ILE A 2 -7.80 -2.12 1.33
N ASN A 3 -8.60 -1.16 1.76
CA ASN A 3 -8.76 0.11 1.06
C ASN A 3 -7.99 1.18 1.84
N ILE A 4 -7.05 1.84 1.16
CA ILE A 4 -6.23 2.92 1.72
C ILE A 4 -6.63 4.20 0.98
N PRO A 5 -7.21 5.19 1.68
CA PRO A 5 -7.55 6.46 1.06
C PRO A 5 -6.31 7.20 0.54
N PRO A 6 -6.34 7.79 -0.67
CA PRO A 6 -5.19 8.48 -1.27
C PRO A 6 -4.63 9.61 -0.40
N GLU A 7 -5.49 10.30 0.36
CA GLU A 7 -5.10 11.39 1.26
C GLU A 7 -4.16 10.98 2.40
N LEU A 8 -4.09 9.67 2.72
CA LEU A 8 -3.16 9.13 3.70
C LEU A 8 -1.77 8.85 3.12
N ILE A 9 -1.62 8.84 1.80
CA ILE A 9 -0.39 8.50 1.08
C ILE A 9 0.31 9.79 0.63
N GLN A 10 1.58 9.94 1.01
CA GLN A 10 2.40 11.09 0.62
C GLN A 10 3.79 10.62 0.17
N PRO A 11 4.46 11.37 -0.71
CA PRO A 11 5.84 11.06 -1.11
C PRO A 11 6.76 10.95 0.13
N GLY A 12 7.52 9.86 0.22
CA GLY A 12 8.43 9.61 1.35
C GLY A 12 7.77 9.07 2.62
N LEU A 13 6.49 8.69 2.57
CA LEU A 13 5.80 8.07 3.71
C LEU A 13 6.34 6.68 4.03
N PHE A 14 6.61 6.41 5.31
CA PHE A 14 7.00 5.09 5.79
C PHE A 14 5.79 4.19 6.03
N ALA A 15 5.93 2.89 5.70
CA ALA A 15 4.87 1.90 5.86
C ALA A 15 4.35 1.77 7.31
N ASN A 16 5.25 1.85 8.30
CA ASN A 16 4.86 1.79 9.72
C ASN A 16 4.04 3.03 10.12
N THR A 17 4.39 4.20 9.59
CA THR A 17 3.63 5.45 9.82
C THR A 17 2.25 5.39 9.19
N LEU A 18 2.12 4.75 8.02
CA LEU A 18 0.82 4.53 7.39
C LEU A 18 -0.08 3.65 8.27
N GLY A 19 0.44 2.54 8.81
CA GLY A 19 -0.31 1.62 9.67
C GLY A 19 -0.98 2.30 10.86
N LEU A 20 -0.30 3.26 11.50
CA LEU A 20 -0.83 4.05 12.62
C LEU A 20 -2.03 4.94 12.27
N LYS A 21 -2.22 5.26 10.98
CA LYS A 21 -3.32 6.10 10.49
C LYS A 21 -4.50 5.30 9.95
N LEU A 22 -4.39 3.97 9.84
CA LEU A 22 -5.43 3.12 9.29
C LEU A 22 -6.54 2.84 10.33
N PRO A 23 -7.79 2.61 9.89
CA PRO A 23 -8.85 2.12 10.76
C PRO A 23 -8.46 0.80 11.44
N PRO A 24 -8.94 0.52 12.67
CA PRO A 24 -8.53 -0.68 13.43
C PRO A 24 -8.68 -2.00 12.66
N VAL A 25 -9.76 -2.16 11.90
CA VAL A 25 -10.03 -3.37 11.10
C VAL A 25 -8.96 -3.57 10.01
N THR A 26 -8.56 -2.48 9.36
CA THR A 26 -7.54 -2.50 8.30
C THR A 26 -6.14 -2.70 8.87
N CYS A 27 -5.89 -2.13 10.05
CA CYS A 27 -4.60 -2.24 10.76
C CYS A 27 -4.22 -3.70 11.03
N VAL A 28 -5.18 -4.54 11.46
CA VAL A 28 -4.94 -5.98 11.71
C VAL A 28 -4.43 -6.73 10.47
N ILE A 29 -4.88 -6.34 9.27
CA ILE A 29 -4.43 -6.94 8.01
C ILE A 29 -3.07 -6.32 7.60
N TRP A 30 -2.91 -5.01 7.78
CA TRP A 30 -1.66 -4.28 7.48
C TRP A 30 -0.47 -4.76 8.32
N ASP A 31 -0.68 -5.09 9.59
CA ASP A 31 0.37 -5.58 10.49
C ASP A 31 0.89 -6.95 10.07
N LYS A 32 0.11 -7.70 9.28
CA LYS A 32 0.51 -8.99 8.70
C LYS A 32 1.12 -8.85 7.31
N ARG A 33 1.32 -7.62 6.80
CA ARG A 33 1.78 -7.40 5.41
C ARG A 33 3.09 -8.13 5.10
N ASP A 34 3.99 -8.22 6.09
CA ASP A 34 5.32 -8.81 5.94
C ASP A 34 5.26 -10.36 5.93
N SER A 35 4.09 -10.96 6.22
CA SER A 35 3.87 -12.42 6.15
C SER A 35 3.34 -12.91 4.81
N PHE A 36 2.99 -12.00 3.88
CA PHE A 36 2.50 -12.40 2.57
C PHE A 36 3.65 -12.56 1.58
N ASP A 37 3.60 -13.61 0.76
CA ASP A 37 4.57 -13.84 -0.32
C ASP A 37 4.46 -12.77 -1.43
N CYS A 38 3.30 -12.14 -1.57
CA CYS A 38 3.01 -11.14 -2.58
C CYS A 38 1.98 -10.11 -2.11
N ILE A 39 2.21 -8.84 -2.47
CA ILE A 39 1.28 -7.72 -2.26
C ILE A 39 0.93 -7.14 -3.63
N VAL A 40 -0.37 -7.06 -3.92
CA VAL A 40 -0.88 -6.45 -5.15
C VAL A 40 -1.45 -5.07 -4.82
N ILE A 41 -0.98 -4.05 -5.53
CA ILE A 41 -1.44 -2.67 -5.41
C ILE A 41 -2.35 -2.36 -6.60
N LEU A 42 -3.50 -1.77 -6.31
CA LEU A 42 -4.50 -1.37 -7.30
C LEU A 42 -4.82 0.11 -7.09
N ASP A 43 -4.86 0.86 -8.18
CA ASP A 43 -5.40 2.22 -8.23
C ASP A 43 -6.18 2.41 -9.54
N TYR A 44 -6.76 3.60 -9.73
CA TYR A 44 -7.55 3.91 -10.92
C TYR A 44 -6.71 4.41 -12.09
N ASP A 45 -5.61 5.12 -11.81
CA ASP A 45 -4.89 5.92 -12.80
C ASP A 45 -3.56 5.31 -13.25
N THR A 46 -3.09 4.27 -12.55
CA THR A 46 -1.81 3.63 -12.86
C THR A 46 -2.00 2.38 -13.68
N THR A 47 -1.29 2.33 -14.80
CA THR A 47 -1.18 1.15 -15.65
C THR A 47 0.29 0.81 -15.84
N LYS A 48 0.58 -0.37 -16.40
CA LYS A 48 1.94 -0.77 -16.79
C LYS A 48 2.65 0.30 -17.65
N PHE A 49 1.90 1.09 -18.42
CA PHE A 49 2.43 2.11 -19.31
C PHE A 49 2.82 3.41 -18.58
N THR A 50 2.16 3.72 -17.46
CA THR A 50 2.42 4.93 -16.66
C THR A 50 3.39 4.68 -15.50
N TYR A 51 3.71 3.41 -15.19
CA TYR A 51 4.62 3.02 -14.11
C TYR A 51 5.73 2.07 -14.58
N GLY A 52 6.62 2.57 -15.44
CA GLY A 52 7.69 1.79 -16.07
C GLY A 52 8.80 1.28 -15.15
N LEU A 53 8.80 1.66 -13.85
CA LEU A 53 9.85 1.34 -12.89
C LEU A 53 9.50 0.19 -11.92
N SER A 54 8.34 -0.47 -12.06
CA SER A 54 7.93 -1.59 -11.19
C SER A 54 8.62 -2.91 -11.53
N LYS A 55 9.95 -2.94 -11.48
CA LYS A 55 10.65 -4.18 -11.15
C LYS A 55 11.08 -4.06 -9.70
N LEU A 56 10.48 -4.89 -8.84
CA LEU A 56 11.19 -5.31 -7.62
C LEU A 56 12.47 -6.01 -8.11
N HIS A 57 13.60 -5.36 -7.89
CA HIS A 57 14.92 -5.95 -8.04
C HIS A 57 15.26 -6.78 -6.81
#